data_AF-A0A7V4I9J2-F1
#
_entry.id   AF-A0A7V4I9J2-F1
#
_cell.length_a   1.000
_cell.length_b   1.000
_cell.length_c   1.000
_cell.angle_alpha   90.00
_cell.angle_beta   90.00
_cell.angle_gamma   90.00
#
_symmetry.space_group_name_H-M   'P 1'
#
loop_
_entity.id
_entity.type
_entity.pdbx_description
1 polymer ?
#
loop_
_entity_poly.entity_id
_entity_poly.type
_entity_poly.pdbx_seq_one_letter_code
_entity_poly.pdbx_strand_id
1 'polypeptide(L)'
;MRENLIYNYLVRHLDNTPTADQDSALKRIATFLSLQEGDKVFQLTGYAGTGKTTLISSVVKTLELLRRKSVLLAPTGRSAKVLTSVTGRQAYTVHKKIYRQKNSKDPFGRFILDRNLARDTIFIVDEASMVSNTPGEISLFGSGRLLEDLLEYVYTGQNCRLILVGDTAQLPPVGSAVSPALDPEVIRGFGFGAQTAELREVLRQSLSSGILVNATRIREQINSGDLSRPYLDCSGFNDIVRLSGNDLLDELALAYDRCGQDGTIIVVNSNKQANRYNQGIRNRIFMREEEIGPGDMVMVVKNNYSLADEDDPYRFIANGDIAEVLKVRKYEERYGFRFGVMELRFPDYDMEVEALVMLDVLHLDSPALPSEKSTELFNALQEEYSNIRIKRKRYEAIREDPYFNALQIKFAYAVTCHKAQGGQWERVFIDQGMFNRAEITIDYLRWFYTALTRATGRVYLVNFSEDFFTPR
;
A
#
# COMPACT_ATOMS: atom_id res chain seq x y z
N MET A 1 27.82 -27.04 5.27
CA MET A 1 28.33 -26.35 6.48
C MET A 1 27.81 -24.91 6.58
N ARG A 2 27.93 -24.08 5.52
CA ARG A 2 27.39 -22.70 5.51
C ARG A 2 25.86 -22.63 5.64
N GLU A 3 25.12 -23.48 4.91
CA GLU A 3 23.65 -23.51 4.96
C GLU A 3 23.11 -23.81 6.36
N ASN A 4 23.62 -24.86 7.01
CA ASN A 4 23.23 -25.20 8.39
C ASN A 4 23.49 -24.06 9.37
N LEU A 5 24.60 -23.33 9.20
CA LEU A 5 24.91 -22.17 10.04
C LEU A 5 23.89 -21.05 9.84
N ILE A 6 23.56 -20.72 8.59
CA ILE A 6 22.55 -19.68 8.28
C ILE A 6 21.18 -20.11 8.83
N TYR A 7 20.78 -21.36 8.61
CA TYR A 7 19.54 -21.91 9.14
C TYR A 7 19.46 -21.78 10.66
N ASN A 8 20.52 -22.15 11.39
CA ASN A 8 20.54 -22.04 12.84
C ASN A 8 20.39 -20.59 13.32
N TYR A 9 20.98 -19.61 12.62
CA TYR A 9 20.77 -18.20 12.94
C TYR A 9 19.35 -17.73 12.65
N LEU A 10 18.78 -18.15 11.51
CA LEU A 10 17.40 -17.83 11.16
C LEU A 10 16.42 -18.35 12.23
N VAL A 11 16.57 -19.60 12.66
CA VAL A 11 15.73 -20.18 13.73
C VAL A 11 15.94 -19.44 15.05
N ARG A 12 17.20 -19.12 15.40
CA ARG A 12 17.53 -18.40 16.65
C ARG A 12 16.89 -17.00 16.71
N HIS A 13 16.68 -16.35 15.57
CA HIS A 13 16.07 -15.03 15.47
C HIS A 13 14.55 -15.05 15.31
N LEU A 14 13.92 -16.23 15.31
CA LEU A 14 12.49 -16.34 15.51
C LEU A 14 12.17 -16.27 17.01
N ASP A 15 11.14 -15.50 17.36
CA ASP A 15 10.71 -15.36 18.75
C ASP A 15 10.06 -16.65 19.31
N ASN A 16 9.67 -17.57 18.43
CA ASN A 16 8.98 -18.83 18.75
C ASN A 16 9.54 -20.00 17.95
N THR A 17 9.24 -21.22 18.39
CA THR A 17 9.49 -22.43 17.59
C THR A 17 8.77 -22.31 16.24
N PRO A 18 9.49 -22.50 15.11
CA PRO A 18 8.88 -22.38 13.79
C PRO A 18 7.79 -23.44 13.58
N THR A 19 6.75 -23.07 12.84
CA THR A 19 5.80 -24.05 12.28
C THR A 19 6.47 -24.90 11.20
N ALA A 20 5.80 -25.97 10.73
CA ALA A 20 6.36 -26.83 9.69
C ALA A 20 6.64 -26.06 8.38
N ASP A 21 5.73 -25.17 8.01
CA ASP A 21 5.89 -24.32 6.82
C ASP A 21 7.03 -23.32 7.01
N GLN A 22 7.16 -22.72 8.20
CA GLN A 22 8.24 -21.80 8.52
C GLN A 22 9.60 -22.51 8.52
N ASP A 23 9.72 -23.68 9.12
CA ASP A 23 10.95 -24.50 9.10
C ASP A 23 11.38 -24.81 7.66
N SER A 24 10.45 -25.26 6.81
CA SER A 24 10.68 -25.51 5.39
C SER A 24 11.12 -24.25 4.64
N ALA A 25 10.45 -23.12 4.89
CA ALA A 25 10.80 -21.83 4.31
C ALA A 25 12.20 -21.37 4.75
N LEU A 26 12.53 -21.48 6.04
CA LEU A 26 13.84 -21.11 6.57
C LEU A 26 14.98 -21.95 5.96
N LYS A 27 14.77 -23.25 5.76
CA LYS A 27 15.73 -24.12 5.06
C LYS A 27 15.97 -23.63 3.62
N ARG A 28 14.89 -23.33 2.89
CA ARG A 28 14.99 -22.81 1.51
C ARG A 28 15.66 -21.43 1.46
N ILE A 29 15.37 -20.55 2.41
CA ILE A 29 16.05 -19.26 2.55
C ILE A 29 17.54 -19.46 2.86
N ALA A 30 17.90 -20.39 3.75
CA ALA A 30 19.29 -20.68 4.06
C ALA A 30 20.07 -21.17 2.83
N THR A 31 19.47 -22.04 2.01
CA THR A 31 20.01 -22.44 0.71
C THR A 31 20.14 -21.23 -0.23
N PHE A 32 19.08 -20.43 -0.38
CA PHE A 32 19.08 -19.24 -1.24
C PHE A 32 20.18 -18.23 -0.88
N LEU A 33 20.35 -17.96 0.42
CA LEU A 33 21.38 -17.05 0.93
C LEU A 33 22.80 -17.62 0.77
N SER A 34 22.95 -18.94 0.68
CA SER A 34 24.24 -19.64 0.52
C SER A 34 24.68 -19.82 -0.92
N LEU A 35 23.80 -19.62 -1.91
CA LEU A 35 24.18 -19.71 -3.33
C LEU A 35 25.37 -18.78 -3.62
N GLN A 36 26.20 -19.13 -4.60
CA GLN A 36 27.31 -18.28 -5.06
C GLN A 36 27.05 -17.68 -6.45
N GLU A 37 26.25 -18.37 -7.27
CA GLU A 37 25.97 -17.99 -8.65
C GLU A 37 24.49 -18.19 -8.99
N GLY A 38 24.07 -17.58 -10.10
CA GLY A 38 22.75 -17.72 -10.68
C GLY A 38 21.81 -16.56 -10.33
N ASP A 39 21.13 -16.07 -11.36
CA ASP A 39 20.12 -15.02 -11.24
C ASP A 39 18.82 -15.66 -10.73
N LYS A 40 18.76 -15.84 -9.42
CA LYS A 40 17.60 -16.44 -8.73
C LYS A 40 16.88 -15.45 -7.86
N VAL A 41 15.56 -15.45 -7.94
CA VAL A 41 14.63 -14.70 -7.08
C VAL A 41 14.00 -15.69 -6.09
N PHE A 42 13.89 -15.28 -4.82
CA PHE A 42 13.14 -16.02 -3.82
C PHE A 42 11.75 -15.41 -3.64
N GLN A 43 10.69 -16.22 -3.68
CA GLN A 43 9.32 -15.81 -3.42
C GLN A 43 8.84 -16.49 -2.13
N LEU A 44 8.57 -15.68 -1.10
CA LEU A 44 7.95 -16.11 0.15
C LEU A 44 6.48 -15.68 0.14
N THR A 45 5.58 -16.60 -0.16
CA THR A 45 4.15 -16.34 -0.06
C THR A 45 3.63 -16.78 1.31
N GLY A 46 2.56 -16.16 1.77
CA GLY A 46 1.88 -16.64 2.96
C GLY A 46 0.69 -15.78 3.31
N TYR A 47 -0.21 -16.35 4.10
CA TYR A 47 -1.46 -15.68 4.46
C TYR A 47 -1.31 -14.78 5.69
N ALA A 48 -2.38 -14.07 6.06
CA ALA A 48 -2.40 -13.28 7.28
C ALA A 48 -2.22 -14.19 8.50
N GLY A 49 -1.42 -13.75 9.47
CA GLY A 49 -1.17 -14.51 10.70
C GLY A 49 -0.19 -15.69 10.56
N THR A 50 0.45 -15.91 9.40
CA THR A 50 1.42 -17.01 9.21
C THR A 50 2.87 -16.63 9.56
N GLY A 51 3.10 -15.38 9.99
CA GLY A 51 4.40 -14.91 10.48
C GLY A 51 5.38 -14.44 9.41
N LYS A 52 4.92 -14.09 8.19
CA LYS A 52 5.77 -13.55 7.11
C LYS A 52 6.73 -12.45 7.60
N THR A 53 6.21 -11.42 8.26
CA THR A 53 7.01 -10.28 8.71
C THR A 53 7.99 -10.68 9.83
N THR A 54 7.64 -11.65 10.67
CA THR A 54 8.56 -12.26 11.65
C THR A 54 9.72 -12.99 10.93
N LEU A 55 9.43 -13.73 9.86
CA LEU A 55 10.48 -14.34 9.02
C LEU A 55 11.37 -13.28 8.38
N ILE A 56 10.80 -12.20 7.84
CA ILE A 56 11.60 -11.08 7.30
C ILE A 56 12.52 -10.51 8.38
N SER A 57 12.00 -10.23 9.58
CA SER A 57 12.80 -9.73 10.71
C SER A 57 13.95 -10.68 11.07
N SER A 58 13.69 -11.99 11.11
CA SER A 58 14.72 -13.02 11.32
C SER A 58 15.79 -13.02 10.22
N VAL A 59 15.39 -12.92 8.94
CA VAL A 59 16.31 -12.82 7.80
C VAL A 59 17.21 -11.59 7.92
N VAL A 60 16.63 -10.42 8.22
CA VAL A 60 17.37 -9.16 8.38
C VAL A 60 18.42 -9.27 9.49
N LYS A 61 18.01 -9.72 10.69
CA LYS A 61 18.92 -9.94 11.83
C LYS A 61 20.04 -10.93 11.49
N THR A 62 19.71 -11.99 10.75
CA THR A 62 20.70 -12.98 10.31
C THR A 62 21.70 -12.38 9.32
N LEU A 63 21.24 -11.59 8.34
CA LEU A 63 22.11 -10.94 7.36
C LEU A 63 23.13 -10.00 8.03
N GLU A 64 22.70 -9.27 9.06
CA GLU A 64 23.59 -8.42 9.86
C GLU A 64 24.71 -9.21 10.55
N LEU A 65 24.38 -10.35 11.18
CA LEU A 65 25.37 -11.24 11.78
C LEU A 65 26.37 -11.78 10.75
N LEU A 66 25.88 -12.07 9.54
CA LEU A 66 26.70 -12.52 8.42
C LEU A 66 27.47 -11.38 7.74
N ARG A 67 27.34 -10.13 8.22
CA ARG A 67 27.90 -8.91 7.63
C ARG A 67 27.51 -8.73 6.16
N ARG A 68 26.32 -9.19 5.80
CA ARG A 68 25.73 -9.04 4.46
C ARG A 68 24.72 -7.90 4.50
N LYS A 69 24.73 -7.05 3.48
CA LYS A 69 23.83 -5.89 3.43
C LYS A 69 22.42 -6.33 3.05
N SER A 70 21.42 -5.64 3.59
CA SER A 70 20.02 -5.77 3.19
C SER A 70 19.43 -4.40 2.82
N VAL A 71 18.58 -4.36 1.81
CA VAL A 71 17.76 -3.20 1.45
C VAL A 71 16.30 -3.61 1.53
N LEU A 72 15.55 -2.92 2.38
CA LEU A 72 14.14 -3.19 2.63
C LEU A 72 13.27 -2.28 1.78
N LEU A 73 12.31 -2.88 1.07
CA LEU A 73 11.46 -2.22 0.10
C LEU A 73 9.99 -2.59 0.32
N ALA A 74 9.11 -1.67 -0.03
CA ALA A 74 7.68 -1.94 -0.15
C ALA A 74 7.04 -1.10 -1.28
N PRO A 75 5.86 -1.47 -1.80
CA PRO A 75 5.18 -0.73 -2.87
C PRO A 75 4.69 0.66 -2.44
N THR A 76 4.28 0.81 -1.17
CA THR A 76 3.71 2.04 -0.62
C THR A 76 4.52 2.57 0.56
N GLY A 77 4.42 3.88 0.82
CA GLY A 77 5.08 4.50 1.98
C GLY A 77 4.61 3.90 3.30
N ARG A 78 3.31 3.57 3.40
CA ARG A 78 2.72 2.95 4.59
C ARG A 78 3.27 1.54 4.84
N SER A 79 3.32 0.68 3.81
CA SER A 79 3.93 -0.65 3.91
C SER A 79 5.40 -0.56 4.33
N ALA A 80 6.15 0.40 3.80
CA ALA A 80 7.55 0.62 4.18
C ALA A 80 7.69 1.02 5.66
N LYS A 81 6.78 1.83 6.20
CA LYS A 81 6.76 2.20 7.62
C LYS A 81 6.47 1.00 8.52
N VAL A 82 5.46 0.20 8.18
CA VAL A 82 5.16 -1.06 8.90
C VAL A 82 6.39 -1.98 8.88
N LEU A 83 7.01 -2.16 7.71
CA LEU A 83 8.23 -2.96 7.57
C LEU A 83 9.39 -2.41 8.40
N THR A 84 9.55 -1.08 8.47
CA THR A 84 10.55 -0.41 9.31
C THR A 84 10.31 -0.68 10.79
N SER A 85 9.06 -0.56 11.25
CA SER A 85 8.68 -0.82 12.64
C SER A 85 8.94 -2.26 13.06
N VAL A 86 8.66 -3.24 12.19
CA VAL A 86 8.81 -4.67 12.52
C VAL A 86 10.26 -5.16 12.42
N THR A 87 11.06 -4.59 11.51
CA THR A 87 12.46 -5.00 11.32
C THR A 87 13.46 -4.18 12.12
N GLY A 88 13.07 -2.98 12.59
CA GLY A 88 13.98 -2.02 13.21
C GLY A 88 14.98 -1.40 12.22
N ARG A 89 14.75 -1.55 10.91
CA ARG A 89 15.64 -1.07 9.84
C ARG A 89 14.86 -0.23 8.85
N GLN A 90 15.47 0.86 8.38
CA GLN A 90 14.84 1.76 7.43
C GLN A 90 14.45 1.01 6.14
N ALA A 91 13.16 1.04 5.82
CA ALA A 91 12.65 0.59 4.54
C ALA A 91 12.24 1.78 3.66
N TYR A 92 12.23 1.56 2.35
CA TYR A 92 11.93 2.57 1.34
C TYR A 92 10.82 2.08 0.41
N THR A 93 10.18 2.99 -0.32
CA THR A 93 9.33 2.55 -1.43
C THR A 93 10.21 2.01 -2.55
N VAL A 94 9.71 1.04 -3.32
CA VAL A 94 10.43 0.52 -4.52
C VAL A 94 10.79 1.68 -5.43
N HIS A 95 9.84 2.59 -5.69
CA HIS A 95 10.06 3.77 -6.52
C HIS A 95 11.19 4.67 -6.00
N LYS A 96 11.24 4.95 -4.70
CA LYS A 96 12.29 5.78 -4.08
C LYS A 96 13.67 5.13 -4.23
N LYS A 97 13.76 3.79 -4.25
CA LYS A 97 15.04 3.10 -4.29
C LYS A 97 15.61 2.92 -5.70
N ILE A 98 14.78 2.53 -6.66
CA ILE A 98 15.26 2.05 -7.96
C ILE A 98 15.32 3.13 -9.03
N TYR A 99 14.72 4.30 -8.78
CA TYR A 99 14.70 5.38 -9.74
C TYR A 99 15.43 6.62 -9.25
N ARG A 100 16.02 7.35 -10.20
CA ARG A 100 16.57 8.68 -9.98
C ARG A 100 16.08 9.65 -11.03
N GLN A 101 16.10 10.93 -10.69
CA GLN A 101 15.91 11.98 -11.67
C GLN A 101 17.16 12.09 -12.56
N LYS A 102 16.99 12.11 -13.89
CA LYS A 102 18.12 12.12 -14.82
C LYS A 102 18.97 13.40 -14.73
N ASN A 103 18.36 14.55 -14.47
CA ASN A 103 18.99 15.83 -14.11
C ASN A 103 18.00 16.67 -13.27
N SER A 104 18.50 17.47 -12.32
CA SER A 104 17.70 18.52 -11.63
C SER A 104 17.21 19.62 -12.58
N LYS A 105 17.83 19.73 -13.76
CA LYS A 105 17.40 20.56 -14.88
C LYS A 105 16.73 19.76 -16.01
N ASP A 106 16.32 18.49 -15.78
CA ASP A 106 15.62 17.70 -16.81
C ASP A 106 14.17 18.21 -16.93
N PRO A 107 13.84 18.80 -18.09
CA PRO A 107 12.52 19.32 -18.45
C PRO A 107 11.30 18.45 -18.16
N PHE A 108 11.50 17.14 -18.18
CA PHE A 108 10.41 16.19 -18.14
C PHE A 108 10.25 15.51 -16.79
N GLY A 109 11.05 15.86 -15.77
CA GLY A 109 11.02 15.20 -14.46
C GLY A 109 10.98 13.66 -14.57
N ARG A 110 11.58 13.11 -15.63
CA ARG A 110 11.51 11.68 -15.93
C ARG A 110 12.45 10.99 -14.99
N PHE A 111 11.89 10.05 -14.25
CA PHE A 111 12.64 9.15 -13.43
C PHE A 111 13.15 8.02 -14.32
N ILE A 112 14.46 7.89 -14.37
CA ILE A 112 15.12 6.77 -15.03
C ILE A 112 15.57 5.77 -13.99
N LEU A 113 15.79 4.53 -14.42
CA LEU A 113 16.40 3.54 -13.56
C LEU A 113 17.74 4.07 -13.03
N ASP A 114 17.90 3.99 -11.71
CA ASP A 114 19.12 4.37 -11.03
C ASP A 114 20.21 3.30 -11.22
N ARG A 115 21.47 3.69 -11.00
CA ARG A 115 22.58 2.76 -11.03
C ARG A 115 22.62 2.01 -9.70
N ASN A 116 22.50 0.69 -9.76
CA ASN A 116 22.70 -0.13 -8.57
C ASN A 116 24.19 -0.29 -8.25
N LEU A 117 24.69 0.53 -7.32
CA LEU A 117 26.07 0.47 -6.83
C LEU A 117 26.26 -0.55 -5.70
N ALA A 118 25.21 -1.30 -5.34
CA ALA A 118 25.26 -2.26 -4.25
C ALA A 118 26.15 -3.46 -4.60
N ARG A 119 26.81 -3.99 -3.57
CA ARG A 119 27.61 -5.21 -3.62
C ARG A 119 27.18 -6.14 -2.49
N ASP A 120 27.09 -7.43 -2.77
CA ASP A 120 26.75 -8.48 -1.79
C ASP A 120 25.47 -8.16 -0.99
N THR A 121 24.45 -7.64 -1.66
CA THR A 121 23.24 -7.07 -1.01
C THR A 121 21.99 -7.89 -1.31
N ILE A 122 21.18 -8.15 -0.29
CA ILE A 122 19.85 -8.75 -0.43
C ILE A 122 18.79 -7.65 -0.45
N PHE A 123 18.03 -7.57 -1.53
CA PHE A 123 16.85 -6.71 -1.62
C PHE A 123 15.64 -7.53 -1.19
N ILE A 124 14.84 -7.00 -0.27
CA ILE A 124 13.63 -7.65 0.24
C ILE A 124 12.46 -6.71 -0.02
N VAL A 125 11.48 -7.17 -0.79
CA VAL A 125 10.24 -6.43 -1.06
C VAL A 125 9.10 -7.09 -0.31
N ASP A 126 8.55 -6.40 0.68
CA ASP A 126 7.31 -6.82 1.36
C ASP A 126 6.07 -6.30 0.62
N GLU A 127 4.89 -6.90 0.86
CA GLU A 127 3.64 -6.57 0.16
C GLU A 127 3.77 -6.64 -1.38
N ALA A 128 4.59 -7.58 -1.89
CA ALA A 128 4.83 -7.75 -3.32
C ALA A 128 3.56 -8.10 -4.13
N SER A 129 2.46 -8.46 -3.45
CA SER A 129 1.12 -8.60 -4.06
C SER A 129 0.72 -7.36 -4.87
N MET A 130 1.17 -6.16 -4.50
CA MET A 130 0.85 -4.90 -5.18
C MET A 130 1.82 -4.51 -6.32
N VAL A 131 2.93 -5.23 -6.51
CA VAL A 131 3.91 -4.89 -7.54
C VAL A 131 3.36 -5.30 -8.91
N SER A 132 3.09 -4.30 -9.76
CA SER A 132 2.52 -4.49 -11.09
C SER A 132 3.60 -4.67 -12.18
N ASN A 133 3.19 -5.24 -13.31
CA ASN A 133 4.00 -5.31 -14.53
C ASN A 133 3.25 -4.77 -15.76
N THR A 134 2.21 -3.96 -15.52
CA THR A 134 1.40 -3.33 -16.57
C THR A 134 1.95 -1.94 -16.86
N PRO A 135 2.09 -1.52 -18.14
CA PRO A 135 2.52 -0.17 -18.48
C PRO A 135 1.58 0.87 -17.86
N GLY A 136 2.13 1.83 -17.10
CA GLY A 136 1.36 2.98 -16.62
C GLY A 136 0.96 3.93 -17.75
N GLU A 137 -0.20 4.58 -17.66
CA GLU A 137 -0.75 5.50 -18.69
C GLU A 137 0.18 6.69 -19.00
N ILE A 138 1.06 7.05 -18.08
CA ILE A 138 2.14 8.04 -18.28
C ILE A 138 3.38 7.46 -17.59
N SER A 139 4.32 6.90 -18.35
CA SER A 139 5.59 6.36 -17.85
C SER A 139 6.52 7.49 -17.39
N LEU A 140 6.18 8.07 -16.23
CA LEU A 140 7.04 8.97 -15.47
C LEU A 140 8.29 8.25 -14.94
N PHE A 141 8.24 6.92 -14.87
CA PHE A 141 9.24 6.04 -14.27
C PHE A 141 9.70 4.96 -15.25
N GLY A 142 11.01 4.89 -15.49
CA GLY A 142 11.69 3.78 -16.16
C GLY A 142 11.02 3.31 -17.45
N SER A 143 10.84 2.00 -17.56
CA SER A 143 10.14 1.36 -18.68
C SER A 143 8.61 1.52 -18.61
N GLY A 144 8.09 1.94 -17.46
CA GLY A 144 6.67 1.93 -17.13
C GLY A 144 6.18 0.61 -16.52
N ARG A 145 7.07 -0.36 -16.31
CA ARG A 145 6.78 -1.68 -15.71
C ARG A 145 7.62 -1.89 -14.45
N LEU A 146 6.98 -1.77 -13.29
CA LEU A 146 7.69 -1.73 -12.01
C LEU A 146 8.45 -3.03 -11.69
N LEU A 147 7.87 -4.20 -11.98
CA LEU A 147 8.52 -5.49 -11.73
C LEU A 147 9.76 -5.68 -12.59
N GLU A 148 9.67 -5.39 -13.89
CA GLU A 148 10.78 -5.47 -14.84
C GLU A 148 11.93 -4.54 -14.43
N ASP A 149 11.61 -3.28 -14.13
CA ASP A 149 12.58 -2.27 -13.66
C ASP A 149 13.25 -2.69 -12.33
N LEU A 150 12.49 -3.28 -11.39
CA LEU A 150 13.03 -3.78 -10.13
C LEU A 150 14.02 -4.93 -10.36
N LEU A 151 13.69 -5.88 -11.23
CA LEU A 151 14.58 -6.99 -11.57
C LEU A 151 15.87 -6.46 -12.22
N GLU A 152 15.75 -5.59 -13.22
CA GLU A 152 16.90 -4.98 -13.88
C GLU A 152 17.79 -4.23 -12.87
N TYR A 153 17.18 -3.40 -12.00
CA TYR A 153 17.93 -2.67 -10.99
C TYR A 153 18.67 -3.60 -10.05
N VAL A 154 18.02 -4.64 -9.50
CA VAL A 154 18.66 -5.52 -8.52
C VAL A 154 19.83 -6.29 -9.13
N TYR A 155 19.67 -6.84 -10.34
CA TYR A 155 20.68 -7.72 -10.94
C TYR A 155 21.75 -7.00 -11.76
N THR A 156 21.64 -5.68 -11.97
CA THR A 156 22.79 -4.86 -12.42
C THR A 156 23.82 -4.62 -11.30
N GLY A 157 23.45 -4.87 -10.03
CA GLY A 157 24.36 -4.80 -8.88
C GLY A 157 25.24 -6.06 -8.74
N GLN A 158 26.38 -5.93 -8.06
CA GLN A 158 27.33 -7.04 -7.94
C GLN A 158 26.92 -8.03 -6.83
N ASN A 159 26.64 -9.28 -7.18
CA ASN A 159 26.22 -10.34 -6.24
C ASN A 159 24.99 -9.93 -5.39
N CYS A 160 24.07 -9.20 -6.02
CA CYS A 160 22.80 -8.83 -5.42
C CYS A 160 21.75 -9.92 -5.67
N ARG A 161 20.76 -10.04 -4.77
CA ARG A 161 19.63 -10.96 -4.93
C ARG A 161 18.34 -10.35 -4.44
N LEU A 162 17.23 -10.89 -4.93
CA LEU A 162 15.89 -10.42 -4.62
C LEU A 162 15.08 -11.48 -3.83
N ILE A 163 14.42 -11.02 -2.77
CA ILE A 163 13.38 -11.74 -2.05
C ILE A 163 12.08 -10.94 -2.21
N LEU A 164 11.05 -11.57 -2.75
CA LEU A 164 9.69 -11.04 -2.87
C LEU A 164 8.81 -11.72 -1.83
N VAL A 165 8.15 -10.94 -0.97
CA VAL A 165 7.30 -11.43 0.10
C VAL A 165 5.90 -10.85 -0.07
N GLY A 166 4.86 -11.68 0.07
CA GLY A 166 3.49 -11.18 -0.04
C GLY A 166 2.42 -12.24 0.22
N ASP A 167 1.18 -11.83 0.03
CA ASP A 167 -0.02 -12.64 0.27
C ASP A 167 -0.84 -12.77 -1.02
N THR A 168 -1.00 -13.99 -1.51
CA THR A 168 -1.69 -14.29 -2.77
C THR A 168 -3.22 -14.26 -2.64
N ALA A 169 -3.76 -14.25 -1.41
CA ALA A 169 -5.19 -14.10 -1.15
C ALA A 169 -5.63 -12.63 -1.05
N GLN A 170 -4.68 -11.69 -0.95
CA GLN A 170 -5.00 -10.26 -1.03
C GLN A 170 -5.35 -9.82 -2.46
N LEU A 171 -5.90 -8.61 -2.57
CA LEU A 171 -6.14 -7.97 -3.86
C LEU A 171 -4.85 -7.89 -4.70
N PRO A 172 -4.87 -8.34 -5.97
CA PRO A 172 -3.77 -8.16 -6.90
C PRO A 172 -3.62 -6.67 -7.28
N PRO A 173 -2.58 -6.29 -8.05
CA PRO A 173 -2.47 -4.94 -8.55
C PRO A 173 -3.71 -4.55 -9.37
N VAL A 174 -4.12 -3.28 -9.28
CA VAL A 174 -5.32 -2.79 -10.00
C VAL A 174 -5.24 -3.14 -11.49
N GLY A 175 -6.32 -3.71 -12.02
CA GLY A 175 -6.40 -4.14 -13.42
C GLY A 175 -5.71 -5.47 -13.73
N SER A 176 -5.22 -6.19 -12.72
CA SER A 176 -4.59 -7.52 -12.87
C SER A 176 -5.41 -8.59 -12.16
N ALA A 177 -5.49 -9.79 -12.75
CA ALA A 177 -6.16 -10.94 -12.12
C ALA A 177 -5.26 -11.70 -11.12
N VAL A 178 -3.94 -11.53 -11.21
CA VAL A 178 -2.94 -12.17 -10.35
C VAL A 178 -1.83 -11.16 -10.01
N SER A 179 -1.05 -11.45 -8.97
CA SER A 179 0.16 -10.68 -8.67
C SER A 179 1.33 -11.21 -9.51
N PRO A 180 1.83 -10.46 -10.50
CA PRO A 180 2.94 -10.93 -11.35
C PRO A 180 4.24 -11.14 -10.56
N ALA A 181 4.46 -10.37 -9.49
CA ALA A 181 5.65 -10.50 -8.65
C ALA A 181 5.63 -11.78 -7.77
N LEU A 182 4.45 -12.30 -7.45
CA LEU A 182 4.28 -13.53 -6.67
C LEU A 182 4.01 -14.77 -7.55
N ASP A 183 3.95 -14.60 -8.88
CA ASP A 183 3.81 -15.69 -9.84
C ASP A 183 5.20 -16.21 -10.26
N PRO A 184 5.56 -17.48 -9.94
CA PRO A 184 6.85 -18.03 -10.31
C PRO A 184 7.08 -18.16 -11.82
N GLU A 185 6.01 -18.33 -12.62
CA GLU A 185 6.13 -18.42 -14.09
C GLU A 185 6.46 -17.06 -14.71
N VAL A 186 5.93 -15.97 -14.15
CA VAL A 186 6.30 -14.61 -14.60
C VAL A 186 7.79 -14.35 -14.36
N ILE A 187 8.31 -14.71 -13.18
CA ILE A 187 9.74 -14.57 -12.87
C ILE A 187 10.61 -15.42 -13.82
N ARG A 188 10.19 -16.66 -14.09
CA ARG A 188 10.88 -17.53 -15.08
C ARG A 188 10.83 -16.96 -16.49
N GLY A 189 9.71 -16.33 -16.88
CA GLY A 189 9.55 -15.67 -18.17
C GLY A 189 10.53 -14.52 -18.41
N PHE A 190 11.00 -13.87 -17.34
CA PHE A 190 12.07 -12.88 -17.39
C PHE A 190 13.50 -13.48 -17.43
N GLY A 191 13.63 -14.81 -17.43
CA GLY A 191 14.93 -15.51 -17.46
C GLY A 191 15.54 -15.78 -16.10
N PHE A 192 14.84 -15.51 -15.00
CA PHE A 192 15.33 -15.75 -13.63
C PHE A 192 14.91 -17.12 -13.10
N GLY A 193 15.75 -17.74 -12.27
CA GLY A 193 15.33 -18.90 -11.49
C GLY A 193 14.42 -18.50 -10.34
N ALA A 194 13.25 -19.13 -10.19
CA ALA A 194 12.33 -18.86 -9.08
C ALA A 194 12.44 -19.94 -8.00
N GLN A 195 12.79 -19.57 -6.77
CA GLN A 195 12.67 -20.42 -5.58
C GLN A 195 11.48 -19.96 -4.75
N THR A 196 10.61 -20.89 -4.37
CA THR A 196 9.38 -20.57 -3.65
C THR A 196 9.31 -21.24 -2.29
N ALA A 197 8.66 -20.57 -1.34
CA ALA A 197 8.18 -21.12 -0.09
C ALA A 197 6.82 -20.49 0.23
N GLU A 198 5.89 -21.29 0.74
CA GLU A 198 4.53 -20.84 1.08
C GLU A 198 4.24 -21.14 2.55
N LEU A 199 3.77 -20.13 3.29
CA LEU A 199 3.36 -20.25 4.68
C LEU A 199 1.82 -20.35 4.76
N ARG A 200 1.31 -21.53 5.10
CA ARG A 200 -0.13 -21.84 5.18
C ARG A 200 -0.64 -21.90 6.62
N GLU A 201 0.18 -22.43 7.53
CA GLU A 201 -0.14 -22.59 8.95
C GLU A 201 -0.20 -21.24 9.68
N VAL A 202 -1.36 -20.94 10.26
CA VAL A 202 -1.59 -19.75 11.09
C VAL A 202 -1.07 -20.03 12.50
N LEU A 203 -0.35 -19.07 13.09
CA LEU A 203 0.24 -19.22 14.41
C LEU A 203 -0.83 -19.46 15.50
N ARG A 204 -0.53 -20.30 16.50
CA ARG A 204 -1.53 -20.66 17.52
C ARG A 204 -2.11 -19.48 18.31
N GLN A 205 -1.29 -18.46 18.57
CA GLN A 205 -1.72 -17.22 19.23
C GLN A 205 -2.79 -16.47 18.44
N SER A 206 -2.83 -16.69 17.12
CA SER A 206 -3.79 -16.12 16.19
C SER A 206 -5.10 -16.92 16.09
N LEU A 207 -5.18 -18.12 16.66
CA LEU A 207 -6.39 -18.95 16.59
C LEU A 207 -7.52 -18.44 17.49
N SER A 208 -7.21 -17.62 18.50
CA SER A 208 -8.22 -16.93 19.32
C SER A 208 -8.78 -15.67 18.66
N SER A 209 -8.26 -15.29 17.48
CA SER A 209 -8.74 -14.12 16.74
C SER A 209 -9.87 -14.51 15.80
N GLY A 210 -11.05 -13.94 16.02
CA GLY A 210 -12.19 -14.11 15.11
C GLY A 210 -11.89 -13.52 13.74
N ILE A 211 -11.10 -12.45 13.67
CA ILE A 211 -10.65 -11.87 12.39
C ILE A 211 -9.89 -12.92 11.57
N LEU A 212 -8.90 -13.58 12.18
CA LEU A 212 -8.04 -14.54 11.48
C LEU A 212 -8.74 -15.87 11.18
N VAL A 213 -9.66 -16.31 12.04
CA VAL A 213 -10.53 -17.46 11.76
C VAL A 213 -11.39 -17.20 10.52
N ASN A 214 -12.05 -16.06 10.44
CA ASN A 214 -12.89 -15.73 9.29
C ASN A 214 -12.07 -15.46 8.03
N ALA A 215 -10.93 -14.78 8.13
CA ALA A 215 -10.01 -14.59 7.01
C ALA A 215 -9.48 -15.93 6.47
N THR A 216 -9.19 -16.89 7.36
CA THR A 216 -8.76 -18.25 7.00
C THR A 216 -9.83 -18.99 6.19
N ARG A 217 -11.10 -18.90 6.58
CA ARG A 217 -12.22 -19.51 5.84
C ARG A 217 -12.38 -18.90 4.45
N ILE A 218 -12.34 -17.56 4.34
CA ILE A 218 -12.43 -16.86 3.05
C ILE A 218 -11.26 -17.25 2.14
N ARG A 219 -10.05 -17.36 2.70
CA ARG A 219 -8.87 -17.86 1.98
C ARG A 219 -9.08 -19.28 1.47
N GLU A 220 -9.62 -20.17 2.29
CA GLU A 220 -9.89 -21.56 1.88
C GLU A 220 -10.88 -21.61 0.71
N GLN A 221 -11.90 -20.74 0.72
CA GLN A 221 -12.82 -20.57 -0.41
C GLN A 221 -12.11 -20.05 -1.68
N ILE A 222 -11.23 -19.05 -1.54
CA ILE A 222 -10.39 -18.55 -2.65
C ILE A 222 -9.58 -19.69 -3.27
N ASN A 223 -8.96 -20.51 -2.43
CA ASN A 223 -8.09 -21.62 -2.87
C ASN A 223 -8.88 -22.77 -3.51
N SER A 224 -10.07 -23.08 -3.00
CA SER A 224 -10.92 -24.14 -3.54
C SER A 224 -11.73 -23.71 -4.77
N GLY A 225 -11.78 -22.40 -5.06
CA GLY A 225 -12.69 -21.84 -6.05
C GLY A 225 -14.16 -21.91 -5.62
N ASP A 226 -14.42 -22.01 -4.30
CA ASP A 226 -15.79 -21.98 -3.78
C ASP A 226 -16.33 -20.56 -3.81
N LEU A 227 -17.25 -20.31 -4.73
CA LEU A 227 -17.96 -19.04 -4.88
C LEU A 227 -19.30 -19.03 -4.15
N SER A 228 -19.45 -19.85 -3.11
CA SER A 228 -20.56 -19.72 -2.18
C SER A 228 -20.40 -18.50 -1.28
N ARG A 229 -21.53 -18.02 -0.73
CA ARG A 229 -21.51 -16.92 0.25
C ARG A 229 -20.66 -17.32 1.47
N PRO A 230 -19.66 -16.50 1.87
CA PRO A 230 -18.87 -16.76 3.06
C PRO A 230 -19.74 -16.84 4.31
N TYR A 231 -19.46 -17.82 5.17
CA TYR A 231 -19.99 -17.89 6.53
C TYR A 231 -19.05 -17.19 7.51
N LEU A 232 -19.59 -16.25 8.28
CA LEU A 232 -18.90 -15.43 9.25
C LEU A 232 -19.32 -15.82 10.66
N ASP A 233 -18.32 -16.12 11.48
CA ASP A 233 -18.51 -16.49 12.87
C ASP A 233 -17.92 -15.40 13.77
N CYS A 234 -18.82 -14.68 14.42
CA CYS A 234 -18.47 -13.68 15.43
C CYS A 234 -18.67 -14.21 16.85
N SER A 235 -19.11 -15.46 17.00
CA SER A 235 -19.48 -16.01 18.31
C SER A 235 -18.22 -16.36 19.12
N GLY A 236 -18.17 -15.90 20.37
CA GLY A 236 -17.03 -16.16 21.26
C GLY A 236 -15.75 -15.36 20.96
N PHE A 237 -15.81 -14.40 20.04
CA PHE A 237 -14.67 -13.55 19.68
C PHE A 237 -14.87 -12.10 20.14
N ASN A 238 -13.78 -11.45 20.58
CA ASN A 238 -13.81 -10.05 21.07
C ASN A 238 -13.34 -9.03 20.02
N ASP A 239 -12.80 -9.52 18.90
CA ASP A 239 -12.09 -8.76 17.87
C ASP A 239 -12.85 -8.72 16.54
N ILE A 240 -14.01 -9.36 16.42
CA ILE A 240 -14.90 -9.22 15.25
C ILE A 240 -16.35 -9.06 15.72
N VAL A 241 -17.01 -8.00 15.25
CA VAL A 241 -18.32 -7.57 15.76
C VAL A 241 -19.27 -7.31 14.59
N ARG A 242 -20.50 -7.85 14.66
CA ARG A 242 -21.57 -7.44 13.76
C ARG A 242 -22.06 -6.05 14.17
N LEU A 243 -22.19 -5.13 13.23
CA LEU A 243 -22.62 -3.77 13.52
C LEU A 243 -23.78 -3.36 12.62
N SER A 244 -24.87 -2.93 13.24
CA SER A 244 -26.00 -2.35 12.51
C SER A 244 -25.69 -0.91 12.10
N GLY A 245 -26.29 -0.43 11.02
CA GLY A 245 -26.15 0.97 10.60
C GLY A 245 -26.64 1.99 11.64
N ASN A 246 -27.53 1.58 12.56
CA ASN A 246 -28.04 2.46 13.61
C ASN A 246 -26.98 2.72 14.70
N ASP A 247 -26.17 1.72 15.02
CA ASP A 247 -25.15 1.79 16.07
C ASP A 247 -23.80 2.31 15.55
N LEU A 248 -23.71 2.54 14.23
CA LEU A 248 -22.45 2.85 13.56
C LEU A 248 -21.81 4.16 14.03
N LEU A 249 -22.60 5.22 14.21
CA LEU A 249 -22.07 6.51 14.63
C LEU A 249 -21.51 6.46 16.05
N ASP A 250 -22.20 5.76 16.95
CA ASP A 250 -21.79 5.62 18.35
C ASP A 250 -20.49 4.79 18.46
N GLU A 251 -20.41 3.65 17.76
CA GLU A 251 -19.18 2.85 17.75
C GLU A 251 -18.01 3.56 17.06
N LEU A 252 -18.25 4.38 16.03
CA LEU A 252 -17.20 5.21 15.43
C LEU A 252 -16.68 6.27 16.42
N ALA A 253 -17.56 6.95 17.14
CA ALA A 253 -17.16 7.91 18.17
C ALA A 253 -16.31 7.24 19.26
N LEU A 254 -16.75 6.07 19.76
CA LEU A 254 -15.99 5.28 20.73
C LEU A 254 -14.63 4.81 20.19
N ALA A 255 -14.54 4.46 18.91
CA ALA A 255 -13.28 4.09 18.27
C ALA A 255 -12.31 5.29 18.20
N TYR A 256 -12.80 6.47 17.79
CA TYR A 256 -11.99 7.68 17.76
C TYR A 256 -11.50 8.10 19.15
N ASP A 257 -12.32 7.99 20.19
CA ASP A 257 -11.90 8.28 21.57
C ASP A 257 -10.83 7.31 22.08
N ARG A 258 -10.89 6.04 21.65
CA ARG A 258 -9.98 4.99 22.13
C ARG A 258 -8.62 5.02 21.44
N CYS A 259 -8.60 5.10 20.11
CA CYS A 259 -7.37 4.91 19.33
C CYS A 259 -7.13 6.02 18.29
N GLY A 260 -7.85 7.14 18.39
CA GLY A 260 -7.67 8.28 17.50
C GLY A 260 -8.23 8.08 16.10
N GLN A 261 -8.15 9.16 15.31
CA GLN A 261 -8.55 9.18 13.89
C GLN A 261 -7.57 8.40 13.01
N ASP A 262 -6.31 8.32 13.41
CA ASP A 262 -5.23 7.57 12.76
C ASP A 262 -5.31 6.07 13.04
N GLY A 263 -5.82 5.66 14.20
CA GLY A 263 -6.06 4.25 14.55
C GLY A 263 -7.39 3.67 14.06
N THR A 264 -8.26 4.47 13.46
CA THR A 264 -9.62 4.08 13.02
C THR A 264 -9.83 4.31 11.53
N ILE A 265 -10.36 3.32 10.81
CA ILE A 265 -10.66 3.46 9.38
C ILE A 265 -11.97 2.78 9.00
N ILE A 266 -12.67 3.34 8.02
CA ILE A 266 -13.75 2.64 7.30
C ILE A 266 -13.23 2.16 5.93
N VAL A 267 -13.37 0.86 5.66
CA VAL A 267 -13.01 0.24 4.39
C VAL A 267 -14.28 -0.06 3.60
N VAL A 268 -14.33 0.47 2.38
CA VAL A 268 -15.51 0.36 1.50
C VAL A 268 -15.13 -0.16 0.10
N ASN A 269 -16.15 -0.46 -0.70
CA ASN A 269 -15.96 -1.01 -2.05
C ASN A 269 -15.74 0.05 -3.14
N SER A 270 -16.19 1.30 -2.94
CA SER A 270 -16.22 2.32 -3.97
C SER A 270 -15.89 3.72 -3.45
N ASN A 271 -15.30 4.56 -4.30
CA ASN A 271 -15.02 5.96 -3.96
C ASN A 271 -16.29 6.74 -3.61
N LYS A 272 -17.41 6.47 -4.29
CA LYS A 272 -18.70 7.08 -3.99
C LYS A 272 -19.17 6.79 -2.56
N GLN A 273 -19.00 5.55 -2.11
CA GLN A 273 -19.32 5.17 -0.73
C GLN A 273 -18.33 5.81 0.26
N ALA A 274 -17.05 5.87 -0.09
CA ALA A 274 -16.03 6.53 0.73
C ALA A 274 -16.37 8.02 0.94
N ASN A 275 -16.72 8.72 -0.14
CA ASN A 275 -17.14 10.13 -0.09
C ASN A 275 -18.35 10.34 0.83
N ARG A 276 -19.37 9.47 0.74
CA ARG A 276 -20.55 9.54 1.62
C ARG A 276 -20.20 9.33 3.09
N TYR A 277 -19.35 8.34 3.39
CA TYR A 277 -18.89 8.12 4.76
C TYR A 277 -18.08 9.29 5.28
N ASN A 278 -17.11 9.76 4.49
CA ASN A 278 -16.28 10.91 4.85
C ASN A 278 -17.11 12.15 5.16
N GLN A 279 -18.07 12.50 4.31
CA GLN A 279 -18.99 13.62 4.57
C GLN A 279 -19.88 13.36 5.80
N GLY A 280 -20.40 12.14 5.96
CA GLY A 280 -21.23 11.78 7.10
C GLY A 280 -20.50 11.91 8.44
N ILE A 281 -19.26 11.44 8.50
CA ILE A 281 -18.39 11.52 9.69
C ILE A 281 -18.08 12.97 10.02
N ARG A 282 -17.65 13.76 9.03
CA ARG A 282 -17.34 15.19 9.23
C ARG A 282 -18.55 15.95 9.76
N ASN A 283 -19.71 15.75 9.16
CA ASN A 283 -20.90 16.55 9.49
C ASN A 283 -21.58 16.08 10.79
N ARG A 284 -21.54 14.77 11.11
CA ARG A 284 -22.32 14.20 12.24
C ARG A 284 -21.49 13.88 13.47
N ILE A 285 -20.22 13.52 13.30
CA ILE A 285 -19.32 13.20 14.42
C ILE A 285 -18.51 14.43 14.79
N PHE A 286 -17.87 15.05 13.80
CA PHE A 286 -17.02 16.22 14.04
C PHE A 286 -17.77 17.57 13.95
N MET A 287 -19.06 17.55 13.58
CA MET A 287 -19.91 18.74 13.47
C MET A 287 -19.31 19.86 12.60
N ARG A 288 -18.61 19.46 11.52
CA ARG A 288 -17.99 20.37 10.56
C ARG A 288 -18.98 20.73 9.45
N GLU A 289 -19.11 22.01 9.16
CA GLU A 289 -19.96 22.52 8.07
C GLU A 289 -19.13 23.02 6.89
N GLU A 290 -17.87 23.39 7.14
CA GLU A 290 -16.94 23.84 6.11
C GLU A 290 -16.56 22.71 5.12
N GLU A 291 -16.25 23.09 3.87
CA GLU A 291 -15.82 22.13 2.83
C GLU A 291 -14.59 21.34 3.29
N ILE A 292 -13.62 22.01 3.91
CA ILE A 292 -12.41 21.45 4.54
C ILE A 292 -11.88 22.43 5.60
N GLY A 293 -11.36 21.93 6.71
CA GLY A 293 -10.91 22.75 7.83
C GLY A 293 -9.82 22.11 8.68
N PRO A 294 -9.27 22.86 9.67
CA PRO A 294 -8.28 22.34 10.61
C PRO A 294 -8.72 21.06 11.33
N GLY A 295 -7.79 20.10 11.45
CA GLY A 295 -8.01 18.78 12.01
C GLY A 295 -8.73 17.80 11.06
N ASP A 296 -8.95 18.15 9.79
CA ASP A 296 -9.41 17.18 8.79
C ASP A 296 -8.28 16.22 8.41
N MET A 297 -8.59 14.92 8.41
CA MET A 297 -7.67 13.88 7.95
C MET A 297 -7.87 13.65 6.46
N VAL A 298 -6.80 13.81 5.69
CA VAL A 298 -6.81 13.73 4.24
C VAL A 298 -5.74 12.77 3.73
N MET A 299 -6.02 12.12 2.61
CA MET A 299 -5.15 11.19 1.92
C MET A 299 -4.76 11.78 0.58
N VAL A 300 -3.48 11.75 0.28
CA VAL A 300 -2.94 12.12 -1.03
C VAL A 300 -3.28 11.02 -2.03
N VAL A 301 -3.88 11.38 -3.16
CA VAL A 301 -4.37 10.41 -4.16
C VAL A 301 -3.55 10.36 -5.44
N LYS A 302 -2.49 11.17 -5.51
CA LYS A 302 -1.52 11.21 -6.61
C LYS A 302 -0.16 11.65 -6.06
N ASN A 303 0.91 10.95 -6.46
CA ASN A 303 2.26 11.31 -6.04
C ASN A 303 2.59 12.76 -6.41
N ASN A 304 3.18 13.50 -5.48
CA ASN A 304 3.63 14.87 -5.67
C ASN A 304 5.13 14.98 -5.41
N TYR A 305 5.88 15.28 -6.46
CA TYR A 305 7.35 15.40 -6.46
C TYR A 305 7.85 16.86 -6.33
N SER A 306 6.94 17.84 -6.39
CA SER A 306 7.30 19.26 -6.31
C SER A 306 7.53 19.72 -4.87
N LEU A 307 6.86 19.08 -3.92
CA LEU A 307 6.95 19.36 -2.49
C LEU A 307 8.07 18.53 -1.82
N ALA A 308 9.15 18.28 -2.56
CA ALA A 308 10.25 17.48 -2.05
C ALA A 308 11.08 18.28 -1.03
N ASP A 309 11.53 17.57 0.00
CA ASP A 309 12.35 18.12 1.09
C ASP A 309 13.69 18.63 0.52
N GLU A 310 14.11 19.84 0.90
CA GLU A 310 15.39 20.42 0.42
C GLU A 310 16.59 19.58 0.89
N ASP A 311 16.47 18.92 2.05
CA ASP A 311 17.50 18.06 2.64
C ASP A 311 17.43 16.59 2.12
N ASP A 312 16.30 16.17 1.55
CA ASP A 312 16.13 14.88 0.88
C ASP A 312 15.40 15.07 -0.46
N PRO A 313 16.11 15.34 -1.56
CA PRO A 313 15.52 15.55 -2.89
C PRO A 313 14.78 14.32 -3.45
N TYR A 314 14.80 13.19 -2.74
CA TYR A 314 14.05 11.97 -3.06
C TYR A 314 12.83 11.76 -2.15
N ARG A 315 12.59 12.63 -1.17
CA ARG A 315 11.38 12.64 -0.35
C ARG A 315 10.29 13.32 -1.16
N PHE A 316 9.32 12.56 -1.64
CA PHE A 316 8.12 13.08 -2.30
C PHE A 316 6.91 12.68 -1.48
N ILE A 317 5.80 13.38 -1.65
CA ILE A 317 4.54 13.01 -1.00
C ILE A 317 3.87 11.92 -1.84
N ALA A 318 3.72 10.72 -1.28
CA ALA A 318 3.25 9.56 -2.02
C ALA A 318 1.73 9.44 -2.01
N ASN A 319 1.19 8.80 -3.05
CA ASN A 319 -0.20 8.34 -3.07
C ASN A 319 -0.42 7.36 -1.91
N GLY A 320 -1.45 7.63 -1.11
CA GLY A 320 -1.79 6.91 0.11
C GLY A 320 -1.23 7.54 1.39
N ASP A 321 -0.34 8.53 1.30
CA ASP A 321 0.12 9.26 2.50
C ASP A 321 -1.07 10.04 3.10
N ILE A 322 -1.17 9.99 4.43
CA ILE A 322 -2.19 10.69 5.20
C ILE A 322 -1.57 11.96 5.81
N ALA A 323 -2.31 13.05 5.74
CA ALA A 323 -1.99 14.30 6.41
C ALA A 323 -3.18 14.79 7.24
N GLU A 324 -2.87 15.52 8.28
CA GLU A 324 -3.78 16.38 9.01
C GLU A 324 -3.73 17.78 8.41
N VAL A 325 -4.88 18.38 8.15
CA VAL A 325 -4.95 19.81 7.80
C VAL A 325 -4.73 20.63 9.06
N LEU A 326 -3.62 21.38 9.14
CA LEU A 326 -3.38 22.29 10.26
C LEU A 326 -4.10 23.61 10.05
N LYS A 327 -4.07 24.12 8.82
CA LYS A 327 -4.62 25.44 8.48
C LYS A 327 -4.99 25.54 7.02
N VAL A 328 -6.12 26.18 6.74
CA VAL A 328 -6.50 26.64 5.40
C VAL A 328 -6.24 28.15 5.34
N ARG A 329 -5.25 28.57 4.53
CA ARG A 329 -4.85 29.99 4.46
C ARG A 329 -5.74 30.81 3.54
N LYS A 330 -5.97 30.32 2.33
CA LYS A 330 -6.77 31.01 1.31
C LYS A 330 -7.32 30.03 0.28
N TYR A 331 -8.40 30.45 -0.37
CA TYR A 331 -8.99 29.79 -1.53
C TYR A 331 -8.69 30.59 -2.79
N GLU A 332 -8.45 29.90 -3.90
CA GLU A 332 -8.17 30.50 -5.20
C GLU A 332 -8.90 29.76 -6.31
N GLU A 333 -9.37 30.48 -7.33
CA GLU A 333 -9.93 29.90 -8.55
C GLU A 333 -9.04 30.27 -9.73
N ARG A 334 -8.50 29.26 -10.43
CA ARG A 334 -7.57 29.40 -11.55
C ARG A 334 -7.79 28.31 -12.57
N TYR A 335 -7.67 28.64 -13.87
CA TYR A 335 -7.82 27.69 -14.97
C TYR A 335 -9.15 26.89 -14.98
N GLY A 336 -10.20 27.41 -14.32
CA GLY A 336 -11.47 26.69 -14.15
C GLY A 336 -11.48 25.65 -13.02
N PHE A 337 -10.49 25.66 -12.13
CA PHE A 337 -10.36 24.77 -10.97
C PHE A 337 -10.28 25.60 -9.67
N ARG A 338 -10.70 24.99 -8.57
CA ARG A 338 -10.65 25.51 -7.21
C ARG A 338 -9.44 24.94 -6.48
N PHE A 339 -8.70 25.82 -5.83
CA PHE A 339 -7.52 25.49 -5.05
C PHE A 339 -7.61 26.07 -3.64
N GLY A 340 -6.89 25.44 -2.71
CA GLY A 340 -6.65 25.96 -1.38
C GLY A 340 -5.16 25.93 -1.05
N VAL A 341 -4.63 27.00 -0.45
CA VAL A 341 -3.30 26.97 0.16
C VAL A 341 -3.44 26.50 1.59
N MET A 342 -2.80 25.39 1.93
CA MET A 342 -2.96 24.71 3.22
C MET A 342 -1.63 24.38 3.86
N GLU A 343 -1.58 24.47 5.19
CA GLU A 343 -0.54 23.84 6.00
C GLU A 343 -1.00 22.43 6.36
N LEU A 344 -0.20 21.44 5.98
CA LEU A 344 -0.49 20.02 6.16
C LEU A 344 0.60 19.39 7.04
N ARG A 345 0.20 18.66 8.08
CA ARG A 345 1.10 17.82 8.86
C ARG A 345 1.01 16.39 8.37
N PHE A 346 2.14 15.78 8.01
CA PHE A 346 2.25 14.36 7.71
C PHE A 346 2.79 13.64 8.95
N PRO A 347 1.93 13.02 9.80
CA PRO A 347 2.34 12.49 11.10
C PRO A 347 3.45 11.44 10.97
N ASP A 348 3.33 10.59 9.94
CA ASP A 348 4.28 9.52 9.69
C ASP A 348 5.72 9.98 9.36
N TYR A 349 5.87 11.26 9.01
CA TYR A 349 7.11 11.89 8.58
C TYR A 349 7.59 12.94 9.58
N ASP A 350 6.77 13.23 10.59
CA ASP A 350 6.83 14.40 11.47
C ASP A 350 7.23 15.66 10.70
N MET A 351 6.50 15.91 9.62
CA MET A 351 6.80 16.96 8.63
C MET A 351 5.57 17.83 8.42
N GLU A 352 5.77 19.13 8.40
CA GLU A 352 4.76 20.12 8.05
C GLU A 352 5.12 20.76 6.71
N VAL A 353 4.16 20.81 5.79
CA VAL A 353 4.34 21.35 4.44
C VAL A 353 3.22 22.33 4.15
N GLU A 354 3.59 23.51 3.65
CA GLU A 354 2.64 24.41 2.98
C GLU A 354 2.48 23.96 1.52
N ALA A 355 1.27 23.65 1.11
CA ALA A 355 0.98 23.11 -0.22
C ALA A 355 -0.23 23.79 -0.86
N LEU A 356 -0.17 23.96 -2.17
CA LEU A 356 -1.35 24.23 -2.99
C LEU A 356 -2.11 22.91 -3.21
N VAL A 357 -3.39 22.90 -2.88
CA VAL A 357 -4.26 21.71 -2.91
C VAL A 357 -5.37 21.92 -3.93
N MET A 358 -5.63 20.93 -4.79
CA MET A 358 -6.72 20.94 -5.75
C MET A 358 -8.03 20.45 -5.11
N LEU A 359 -8.95 21.37 -4.85
CA LEU A 359 -10.20 21.10 -4.14
C LEU A 359 -11.22 20.35 -4.99
N ASP A 360 -11.18 20.48 -6.32
CA ASP A 360 -12.08 19.73 -7.21
C ASP A 360 -11.97 18.23 -7.01
N VAL A 361 -10.80 17.70 -6.62
CA VAL A 361 -10.59 16.26 -6.42
C VAL A 361 -11.24 15.74 -5.13
N LEU A 362 -11.44 16.62 -4.15
CA LEU A 362 -11.86 16.28 -2.79
C LEU A 362 -13.16 15.46 -2.76
N HIS A 363 -14.08 15.74 -3.69
CA HIS A 363 -15.41 15.14 -3.75
C HIS A 363 -15.67 14.27 -5.00
N LEU A 364 -14.67 14.07 -5.87
CA LEU A 364 -14.86 13.25 -7.07
C LEU A 364 -15.09 11.78 -6.71
N ASP A 365 -15.89 11.08 -7.52
CA ASP A 365 -16.02 9.61 -7.43
C ASP A 365 -14.88 8.87 -8.16
N SER A 366 -14.07 9.56 -8.96
CA SER A 366 -12.86 8.99 -9.56
C SER A 366 -11.73 8.87 -8.52
N PRO A 367 -10.78 7.93 -8.64
CA PRO A 367 -9.71 7.75 -7.65
C PRO A 367 -8.83 9.00 -7.42
N ALA A 368 -8.63 9.78 -8.48
CA ALA A 368 -7.89 11.04 -8.58
C ALA A 368 -8.51 11.91 -9.70
N LEU A 369 -7.89 13.03 -10.07
CA LEU A 369 -8.35 13.88 -11.18
C LEU A 369 -8.46 13.08 -12.49
N PRO A 370 -9.64 13.04 -13.16
CA PRO A 370 -9.82 12.36 -14.44
C PRO A 370 -8.90 12.90 -15.55
N SER A 371 -8.60 12.06 -16.53
CA SER A 371 -7.72 12.41 -17.66
C SER A 371 -8.26 13.59 -18.48
N GLU A 372 -9.57 13.67 -18.69
CA GLU A 372 -10.24 14.79 -19.36
C GLU A 372 -9.97 16.12 -18.64
N LYS A 373 -10.21 16.16 -17.32
CA LYS A 373 -9.91 17.33 -16.47
C LYS A 373 -8.42 17.66 -16.40
N SER A 374 -7.56 16.64 -16.37
CA SER A 374 -6.12 16.85 -16.43
C SER A 374 -5.69 17.47 -17.77
N THR A 375 -6.39 17.16 -18.86
CA THR A 375 -6.15 17.73 -20.19
C THR A 375 -6.65 19.17 -20.28
N GLU A 376 -7.81 19.47 -19.69
CA GLU A 376 -8.33 20.84 -19.56
C GLU A 376 -7.34 21.76 -18.84
N LEU A 377 -6.85 21.35 -17.67
CA LEU A 377 -5.85 22.11 -16.92
C LEU A 377 -4.56 22.33 -17.72
N PHE A 378 -4.09 21.27 -18.39
CA PHE A 378 -2.89 21.33 -19.21
C PHE A 378 -3.04 22.30 -20.39
N ASN A 379 -4.19 22.32 -21.06
CA ASN A 379 -4.46 23.23 -22.17
C ASN A 379 -4.55 24.68 -21.69
N ALA A 380 -5.21 24.94 -20.56
CA ALA A 380 -5.28 26.28 -19.98
C ALA A 380 -3.89 26.83 -19.63
N LEU A 381 -3.02 25.99 -19.06
CA LEU A 381 -1.62 26.35 -18.82
C LEU A 381 -0.82 26.53 -20.14
N GLN A 382 -1.11 25.76 -21.19
CA GLN A 382 -0.49 25.98 -22.49
C GLN A 382 -0.79 27.37 -23.08
N GLU A 383 -1.97 27.91 -22.83
CA GLU A 383 -2.35 29.26 -23.26
C GLU A 383 -1.59 30.33 -22.48
N GLU A 384 -1.43 30.16 -21.16
CA GLU A 384 -0.65 31.08 -20.32
C GLU A 384 0.82 31.14 -20.74
N TYR A 385 1.45 29.99 -20.97
CA TYR A 385 2.85 29.91 -21.41
C TYR A 385 3.00 30.01 -22.94
N SER A 386 2.00 30.56 -23.65
CA SER A 386 2.01 30.69 -25.11
C SER A 386 3.14 31.57 -25.65
N ASN A 387 3.63 32.52 -24.83
CA ASN A 387 4.79 33.36 -25.10
C ASN A 387 6.09 32.56 -25.28
N ILE A 388 6.22 31.38 -24.68
CA ILE A 388 7.37 30.49 -24.86
C ILE A 388 7.26 29.79 -26.22
N ARG A 389 7.99 30.28 -27.23
CA ARG A 389 7.95 29.75 -28.61
C ARG A 389 8.47 28.32 -28.75
N ILE A 390 9.45 27.93 -27.92
CA ILE A 390 10.04 26.59 -27.98
C ILE A 390 9.13 25.64 -27.24
N LYS A 391 8.46 24.73 -27.98
CA LYS A 391 7.50 23.75 -27.43
C LYS A 391 8.06 23.01 -26.20
N ARG A 392 9.31 22.55 -26.26
CA ARG A 392 9.97 21.86 -25.14
C ARG A 392 10.00 22.73 -23.87
N LYS A 393 10.48 23.98 -23.97
CA LYS A 393 10.52 24.94 -22.86
C LYS A 393 9.15 25.36 -22.35
N ARG A 394 8.12 25.32 -23.20
CA ARG A 394 6.75 25.57 -22.78
C ARG A 394 6.22 24.44 -21.90
N TYR A 395 6.42 23.20 -22.35
CA TYR A 395 6.04 22.01 -21.57
C TYR A 395 6.81 21.96 -20.24
N GLU A 396 8.06 22.42 -20.21
CA GLU A 396 8.86 22.59 -18.99
C GLU A 396 8.16 23.50 -17.99
N ALA A 397 7.85 24.73 -18.40
CA ALA A 397 7.21 25.72 -17.53
C ALA A 397 5.87 25.21 -16.97
N ILE A 398 5.04 24.57 -17.79
CA ILE A 398 3.77 23.97 -17.36
C ILE A 398 3.99 22.88 -16.30
N ARG A 399 5.05 22.08 -16.43
CA ARG A 399 5.33 20.98 -15.50
C ARG A 399 5.98 21.43 -14.21
N GLU A 400 6.56 22.63 -14.17
CA GLU A 400 7.05 23.27 -12.95
C GLU A 400 5.97 24.16 -12.30
N ASP A 401 4.84 24.35 -12.98
CA ASP A 401 3.76 25.20 -12.51
C ASP A 401 3.14 24.66 -11.21
N PRO A 402 2.98 25.52 -10.17
CA PRO A 402 2.38 25.10 -8.90
C PRO A 402 0.97 24.54 -9.02
N TYR A 403 0.14 25.03 -9.95
CA TYR A 403 -1.23 24.56 -10.13
C TYR A 403 -1.28 23.22 -10.86
N PHE A 404 -0.35 22.96 -11.78
CA PHE A 404 -0.19 21.65 -12.41
C PHE A 404 0.24 20.58 -11.41
N ASN A 405 1.11 20.97 -10.47
CA ASN A 405 1.61 20.10 -9.39
C ASN A 405 0.81 20.23 -8.10
N ALA A 406 -0.36 20.86 -8.10
CA ALA A 406 -1.18 20.98 -6.90
C ALA A 406 -1.49 19.59 -6.31
N LEU A 407 -1.39 19.49 -4.99
CA LEU A 407 -1.64 18.26 -4.27
C LEU A 407 -3.10 17.84 -4.47
N GLN A 408 -3.30 16.59 -4.89
CA GLN A 408 -4.64 16.01 -5.01
C GLN A 408 -4.92 15.21 -3.76
N ILE A 409 -5.97 15.59 -3.04
CA ILE A 409 -6.34 14.95 -1.77
C ILE A 409 -7.80 14.52 -1.77
N LYS A 410 -8.10 13.57 -0.86
CA LYS A 410 -9.45 13.19 -0.46
C LYS A 410 -9.50 12.99 1.05
N PHE A 411 -10.67 13.07 1.67
CA PHE A 411 -10.80 12.72 3.08
C PHE A 411 -10.41 11.26 3.37
N ALA A 412 -9.82 11.02 4.53
CA ALA A 412 -9.17 9.77 4.90
C ALA A 412 -9.88 8.99 6.02
N TYR A 413 -11.10 9.37 6.41
CA TYR A 413 -11.90 8.62 7.42
C TYR A 413 -12.42 7.29 6.86
N ALA A 414 -12.76 7.30 5.58
CA ALA A 414 -13.20 6.15 4.81
C ALA A 414 -12.45 6.08 3.49
N VAL A 415 -11.99 4.88 3.14
CA VAL A 415 -11.19 4.62 1.94
C VAL A 415 -11.64 3.34 1.24
N THR A 416 -11.35 3.23 -0.05
CA THR A 416 -11.55 1.98 -0.77
C THR A 416 -10.55 0.92 -0.29
N CYS A 417 -10.92 -0.37 -0.33
CA CYS A 417 -10.02 -1.45 0.08
C CYS A 417 -8.66 -1.44 -0.64
N HIS A 418 -8.63 -1.08 -1.93
CA HIS A 418 -7.37 -0.88 -2.67
C HIS A 418 -6.47 0.18 -2.03
N LYS A 419 -7.03 1.31 -1.56
CA LYS A 419 -6.29 2.35 -0.84
C LYS A 419 -5.96 1.98 0.62
N ALA A 420 -6.59 0.93 1.14
CA ALA A 420 -6.30 0.38 2.46
C ALA A 420 -5.13 -0.63 2.45
N GLN A 421 -4.75 -1.17 1.29
CA GLN A 421 -3.64 -2.11 1.16
C GLN A 421 -2.34 -1.54 1.74
N GLY A 422 -1.56 -2.40 2.39
CA GLY A 422 -0.35 -1.97 3.10
C GLY A 422 -0.58 -1.19 4.40
N GLY A 423 -1.82 -0.80 4.70
CA GLY A 423 -2.19 -0.17 5.96
C GLY A 423 -2.68 -1.13 7.02
N GLN A 424 -2.56 -0.68 8.27
CA GLN A 424 -3.00 -1.39 9.46
C GLN A 424 -3.60 -0.38 10.44
N TRP A 425 -4.76 -0.72 11.01
CA TRP A 425 -5.49 0.13 11.95
C TRP A 425 -5.98 -0.70 13.12
N GLU A 426 -6.04 -0.09 14.31
CA GLU A 426 -6.58 -0.78 15.48
C GLU A 426 -8.06 -1.10 15.28
N ARG A 427 -8.83 -0.18 14.68
CA ARG A 427 -10.27 -0.33 14.45
C ARG A 427 -10.58 -0.23 12.95
N VAL A 428 -11.15 -1.29 12.39
CA VAL A 428 -11.55 -1.34 10.97
C VAL A 428 -13.05 -1.59 10.86
N PHE A 429 -13.77 -0.66 10.27
CA PHE A 429 -15.18 -0.80 9.92
C PHE A 429 -15.27 -1.21 8.46
N ILE A 430 -15.89 -2.34 8.17
CA ILE A 430 -16.01 -2.88 6.80
C ILE A 430 -17.46 -2.73 6.37
N ASP A 431 -17.69 -1.96 5.31
CA ASP A 431 -18.97 -1.89 4.63
C ASP A 431 -18.78 -2.34 3.17
N GLN A 432 -19.33 -3.51 2.86
CA GLN A 432 -19.29 -4.10 1.53
C GLN A 432 -20.21 -3.40 0.51
N GLY A 433 -21.11 -2.53 0.97
CA GLY A 433 -22.07 -1.83 0.13
C GLY A 433 -22.96 -2.79 -0.66
N MET A 434 -23.25 -2.41 -1.90
CA MET A 434 -23.95 -3.28 -2.86
C MET A 434 -22.96 -3.96 -3.80
N PHE A 435 -22.01 -4.76 -3.28
CA PHE A 435 -21.45 -5.82 -4.13
C PHE A 435 -22.62 -6.59 -4.75
N ASN A 436 -22.53 -6.90 -6.05
CA ASN A 436 -23.62 -7.50 -6.82
C ASN A 436 -24.15 -8.73 -6.07
N ARG A 437 -25.27 -8.57 -5.35
CA ARG A 437 -25.68 -9.46 -4.25
C ARG A 437 -26.07 -10.86 -4.71
N ALA A 438 -26.15 -11.08 -6.03
CA ALA A 438 -26.55 -12.35 -6.61
C ALA A 438 -25.42 -13.38 -6.66
N GLU A 439 -24.16 -12.96 -6.90
CA GLU A 439 -23.06 -13.89 -7.16
C GLU A 439 -21.76 -13.43 -6.49
N ILE A 440 -21.17 -14.30 -5.68
CA ILE A 440 -19.85 -14.08 -5.09
C ILE A 440 -18.80 -14.31 -6.17
N THR A 441 -17.87 -13.36 -6.30
CA THR A 441 -16.74 -13.48 -7.22
C THR A 441 -15.44 -13.68 -6.45
N ILE A 442 -14.42 -14.19 -7.15
CA ILE A 442 -13.07 -14.30 -6.58
C ILE A 442 -12.54 -12.93 -6.14
N ASP A 443 -12.86 -11.86 -6.88
CA ASP A 443 -12.46 -10.49 -6.56
C ASP A 443 -13.14 -9.99 -5.29
N TYR A 444 -14.40 -10.35 -5.06
CA TYR A 444 -15.08 -10.05 -3.79
C TYR A 444 -14.41 -10.78 -2.62
N LEU A 445 -14.11 -12.07 -2.75
CA LEU A 445 -13.46 -12.83 -1.69
C LEU A 445 -12.09 -12.23 -1.33
N ARG A 446 -11.29 -11.87 -2.35
CA ARG A 446 -9.99 -11.19 -2.14
C ARG A 446 -10.16 -9.80 -1.54
N TRP A 447 -11.16 -9.04 -1.99
CA TRP A 447 -11.49 -7.74 -1.41
C TRP A 447 -11.81 -7.87 0.08
N PHE A 448 -12.64 -8.86 0.44
CA PHE A 448 -13.10 -9.04 1.81
C PHE A 448 -11.99 -9.57 2.71
N TYR A 449 -11.21 -10.55 2.24
CA TYR A 449 -9.99 -11.01 2.91
C TYR A 449 -9.01 -9.86 3.15
N THR A 450 -8.79 -9.02 2.13
CA THR A 450 -7.90 -7.86 2.26
C THR A 450 -8.41 -6.88 3.32
N ALA A 451 -9.72 -6.59 3.33
CA ALA A 451 -10.35 -5.69 4.29
C ALA A 451 -10.26 -6.20 5.73
N LEU A 452 -10.55 -7.49 5.97
CA LEU A 452 -10.42 -8.12 7.29
C LEU A 452 -9.00 -8.02 7.84
N THR A 453 -8.01 -8.27 6.99
CA THR A 453 -6.60 -8.33 7.39
C THR A 453 -5.94 -6.96 7.56
N ARG A 454 -6.70 -5.85 7.44
CA ARG A 454 -6.23 -4.51 7.78
C ARG A 454 -6.30 -4.22 9.29
N ALA A 455 -7.10 -4.98 10.05
CA ALA A 455 -7.26 -4.75 11.47
C ALA A 455 -6.13 -5.39 12.28
N THR A 456 -5.60 -4.63 13.24
CA THR A 456 -4.68 -5.15 14.27
C THR A 456 -5.39 -5.37 15.62
N GLY A 457 -6.56 -4.73 15.83
CA GLY A 457 -7.31 -4.81 17.08
C GLY A 457 -8.72 -5.40 16.92
N ARG A 458 -9.62 -4.69 16.22
CA ARG A 458 -11.02 -5.11 16.06
C ARG A 458 -11.58 -4.76 14.67
N VAL A 459 -12.38 -5.67 14.14
CA VAL A 459 -13.21 -5.48 12.93
C VAL A 459 -14.68 -5.28 13.32
N TYR A 460 -15.33 -4.33 12.65
CA TYR A 460 -16.77 -4.13 12.68
C TYR A 460 -17.35 -4.43 11.30
N LEU A 461 -18.23 -5.42 11.20
CA LEU A 461 -18.93 -5.80 9.97
C LEU A 461 -20.22 -4.98 9.86
N VAL A 462 -20.17 -3.90 9.09
CA VAL A 462 -21.25 -2.90 9.00
C VAL A 462 -22.28 -3.34 7.97
N ASN A 463 -23.55 -3.47 8.39
CA ASN A 463 -24.69 -3.79 7.52
C ASN A 463 -24.57 -5.11 6.74
N PHE A 464 -23.87 -6.11 7.28
CA PHE A 464 -23.90 -7.47 6.73
C PHE A 464 -25.26 -8.13 7.01
N SER A 465 -25.83 -8.84 6.02
CA SER A 465 -27.10 -9.54 6.20
C SER A 465 -26.96 -10.76 7.09
N GLU A 466 -28.04 -11.14 7.79
CA GLU A 466 -28.10 -12.33 8.68
C GLU A 466 -27.65 -13.63 7.99
N ASP A 467 -27.85 -13.68 6.68
CA ASP A 467 -27.38 -14.69 5.75
C ASP A 467 -25.87 -15.00 5.84
N PHE A 468 -25.02 -14.02 6.17
CA PHE A 468 -23.59 -14.26 6.38
C PHE A 468 -23.29 -14.94 7.72
N PHE A 469 -24.21 -14.91 8.68
CA PHE A 469 -24.02 -15.41 10.04
C PHE A 469 -24.81 -16.69 10.33
N THR A 470 -25.51 -17.22 9.32
CA THR A 470 -26.26 -18.47 9.40
C THR A 470 -25.45 -19.59 8.75
N PRO A 471 -25.10 -20.68 9.46
CA PRO A 471 -24.45 -21.84 8.85
C PRO A 471 -25.32 -22.42 7.74
N ARG A 472 -24.71 -22.84 6.63
CA ARG A 472 -25.41 -23.56 5.56
C ARG A 472 -25.58 -25.03 5.89
#